data_AF-A0A0F8D6P0-F1
#
_entry.id   AF-A0A0F8D6P0-F1
#
_cell.length_a   1.000
_cell.length_b   1.000
_cell.length_c   1.000
_cell.angle_alpha   90.00
_cell.angle_beta   90.00
_cell.angle_gamma   90.00
#
_symmetry.space_group_name_H-M   'P 1'
#
loop_
_entity.id
_entity.type
_entity.pdbx_description
1 polymer ?
#
loop_
_entity_poly.entity_id
_entity_poly.type
_entity_poly.pdbx_seq_one_letter_code
_entity_poly.pdbx_strand_id
1 'polypeptide(L)'
;MTVLLSVFGMFSSPLVFDKNHQVTEMELDGTEWLFENRDPEHLIDEQGIYHYRFYHRYYGTDQPDETIRWGGSSPPDHYNYTVNERLGQSYDDDRYLLLPKAGRITYPERFPDYREQWAFFPEDFERLEADPSVNRVYDNGEVNVYLVDPEQTSDEADDGGDGVGEADGVGEADGVGGADGAGGADGVGGVGGINETDGTNETDGAGGEIPTRIRAKY
;
A
#
# COMPACT_ATOMS: atom_id res chain seq x y z
N MET A 1 -42.66 41.55 39.65
CA MET A 1 -42.20 41.01 38.37
C MET A 1 -40.93 40.23 38.68
N THR A 2 -41.00 38.90 38.66
CA THR A 2 -39.88 38.04 39.09
C THR A 2 -39.27 37.42 37.86
N VAL A 3 -37.97 37.65 37.65
CA VAL A 3 -37.20 37.01 36.58
C VAL A 3 -36.50 35.79 37.16
N LEU A 4 -36.69 34.62 36.55
CA LEU A 4 -36.04 33.38 36.93
C LEU A 4 -35.01 33.05 35.85
N LEU A 5 -33.73 33.09 36.21
CA LEU A 5 -32.63 32.72 35.31
C LEU A 5 -32.24 31.27 35.62
N SER A 6 -32.48 30.36 34.67
CA SER A 6 -32.11 28.94 34.79
C SER A 6 -30.84 28.68 33.96
N VAL A 7 -29.80 28.12 34.59
CA VAL A 7 -28.49 27.79 33.96
C VAL A 7 -28.32 26.27 33.84
N PHE A 8 -29.41 25.53 33.70
CA PHE A 8 -29.36 24.07 33.53
C PHE A 8 -29.10 23.71 32.06
N GLY A 9 -27.82 23.54 31.73
CA GLY A 9 -27.38 23.09 30.41
C GLY A 9 -25.89 23.29 30.09
N MET A 10 -25.11 23.92 30.97
CA MET A 10 -23.72 24.32 30.65
C MET A 10 -22.65 23.28 31.04
N PHE A 11 -23.01 22.20 31.72
CA PHE A 11 -22.06 21.14 32.06
C PHE A 11 -22.22 19.98 31.09
N SER A 12 -21.24 19.78 30.21
CA SER A 12 -21.03 18.53 29.51
C SER A 12 -21.09 17.37 30.53
N SER A 13 -21.66 16.24 30.12
CA SER A 13 -21.79 15.04 30.96
C SER A 13 -20.55 14.83 31.84
N PRO A 14 -20.68 14.65 33.18
CA PRO A 14 -19.53 14.48 34.07
C PRO A 14 -18.70 13.22 33.77
N LEU A 15 -19.17 12.35 32.88
CA LEU A 15 -18.42 11.25 32.29
C LEU A 15 -17.89 11.67 30.92
N VAL A 16 -16.87 12.54 30.89
CA VAL A 16 -16.10 12.78 29.67
C VAL A 16 -14.89 11.87 29.70
N PHE A 17 -14.97 10.73 29.02
CA PHE A 17 -13.82 9.87 28.79
C PHE A 17 -13.12 10.37 27.53
N ASP A 18 -12.30 11.42 27.65
CA ASP A 18 -11.58 12.04 26.53
C ASP A 18 -10.06 11.81 26.61
N LYS A 19 -9.40 11.81 25.46
CA LYS A 19 -7.92 11.73 25.41
C LYS A 19 -7.36 13.00 26.05
N ASN A 20 -6.22 12.89 26.74
CA ASN A 20 -5.45 14.09 27.09
C ASN A 20 -5.07 14.81 25.79
N HIS A 21 -5.48 16.08 25.65
CA HIS A 21 -5.19 16.90 24.47
C HIS A 21 -3.75 17.43 24.44
N GLN A 22 -2.97 17.19 25.51
CA GLN A 22 -1.55 17.53 25.56
C GLN A 22 -0.73 16.59 24.66
N VAL A 23 0.21 17.17 23.94
CA VAL A 23 1.20 16.47 23.12
C VAL A 23 2.45 16.27 23.98
N THR A 24 3.05 15.09 23.96
CA THR A 24 4.29 14.82 24.70
C THR A 24 5.51 15.29 23.91
N GLU A 25 6.62 15.57 24.59
CA GLU A 25 7.89 15.87 23.90
C GLU A 25 8.36 14.67 23.06
N MET A 26 8.09 13.42 23.50
CA MET A 26 8.44 12.24 22.70
C MET A 26 7.59 12.08 21.44
N GLU A 27 6.32 12.52 21.44
CA GLU A 27 5.49 12.64 20.23
C GLU A 27 6.08 13.70 19.26
N LEU A 28 6.56 14.83 19.79
CA LEU A 28 7.22 15.86 18.98
C LEU A 28 8.52 15.33 18.37
N ASP A 29 9.43 14.80 19.19
CA ASP A 29 10.73 14.28 18.76
C ASP A 29 10.57 13.14 17.74
N GLY A 30 9.63 12.22 17.98
CA GLY A 30 9.40 11.08 17.09
C GLY A 30 8.82 11.48 15.74
N THR A 31 7.92 12.46 15.71
CA THR A 31 7.35 12.97 14.45
C THR A 31 8.32 13.86 13.69
N GLU A 32 9.11 14.69 14.39
CA GLU A 32 10.18 15.47 13.77
C GLU A 32 11.19 14.54 13.10
N TRP A 33 11.66 13.51 13.83
CA TRP A 33 12.57 12.51 13.27
C TRP A 33 11.98 11.86 12.01
N LEU A 34 10.70 11.45 12.04
CA LEU A 34 10.05 10.86 10.86
C LEU A 34 10.08 11.84 9.69
N PHE A 35 9.70 13.11 9.88
CA PHE A 35 9.62 14.04 8.76
C PHE A 35 10.99 14.42 8.19
N GLU A 36 12.04 14.45 9.01
CA GLU A 36 13.41 14.73 8.58
C GLU A 36 14.11 13.56 7.90
N ASN A 37 13.72 12.31 8.20
CA ASN A 37 14.44 11.12 7.77
C ASN A 37 13.65 10.21 6.81
N ARG A 38 12.35 10.47 6.61
CA ARG A 38 11.54 9.69 5.67
C ARG A 38 11.90 9.96 4.22
N ASP A 39 11.62 8.99 3.36
CA ASP A 39 11.42 9.27 1.95
C ASP A 39 10.10 10.04 1.75
N PRO A 40 10.11 11.23 1.14
CA PRO A 40 8.91 12.03 0.91
C PRO A 40 8.00 11.47 -0.20
N GLU A 41 8.37 10.39 -0.88
CA GLU A 41 7.51 9.70 -1.86
C GLU A 41 6.60 8.64 -1.19
N HIS A 42 6.95 8.17 0.01
CA HIS A 42 6.19 7.13 0.71
C HIS A 42 5.09 7.69 1.63
N LEU A 43 3.93 7.03 1.59
CA LEU A 43 2.79 7.38 2.41
C LEU A 43 3.03 7.08 3.89
N ILE A 44 2.32 7.81 4.76
CA ILE A 44 2.36 7.61 6.22
C ILE A 44 1.00 7.13 6.70
N ASP A 45 0.92 5.87 7.09
CA ASP A 45 -0.19 5.35 7.87
C ASP A 45 0.03 5.64 9.37
N GLU A 46 -1.04 5.80 10.13
CA GLU A 46 -0.96 6.24 11.52
C GLU A 46 -2.05 5.65 12.43
N GLN A 47 -1.74 5.57 13.71
CA GLN A 47 -2.72 5.15 14.71
C GLN A 47 -2.54 5.88 16.04
N GLY A 48 -3.61 6.52 16.54
CA GLY A 48 -3.60 7.22 17.83
C GLY A 48 -2.94 8.62 17.80
N ILE A 49 -2.50 9.06 16.62
CA ILE A 49 -1.90 10.35 16.31
C ILE A 49 -2.40 10.84 14.94
N TYR A 50 -2.16 12.13 14.66
CA TYR A 50 -2.48 12.76 13.39
C TYR A 50 -1.25 13.52 12.89
N HIS A 51 -0.43 12.86 12.07
CA HIS A 51 0.84 13.33 11.53
C HIS A 51 0.70 14.71 10.87
N TYR A 52 -0.40 14.98 10.16
CA TYR A 52 -0.62 16.30 9.53
C TYR A 52 -0.56 17.46 10.54
N ARG A 53 -0.99 17.24 11.81
CA ARG A 53 -0.95 18.27 12.86
C ARG A 53 0.49 18.61 13.24
N PHE A 54 1.36 17.61 13.25
CA PHE A 54 2.78 17.76 13.55
C PHE A 54 3.51 18.35 12.36
N TYR A 55 3.20 17.88 11.15
CA TYR A 55 3.76 18.44 9.92
C TYR A 55 3.45 19.94 9.80
N HIS A 56 2.19 20.36 9.97
CA HIS A 56 1.82 21.78 9.95
C HIS A 56 2.48 22.59 11.07
N ARG A 57 2.82 21.97 12.21
CA ARG A 57 3.56 22.64 13.27
C ARG A 57 5.00 22.95 12.84
N TYR A 58 5.67 22.04 12.15
CA TYR A 58 7.07 22.19 11.75
C TYR A 58 7.23 23.01 10.47
N TYR A 59 6.39 22.77 9.46
CA TYR A 59 6.54 23.31 8.11
C TYR A 59 5.47 24.35 7.73
N GLY A 60 4.46 24.55 8.57
CA GLY A 60 3.32 25.41 8.27
C GLY A 60 2.29 24.74 7.33
N THR A 61 1.23 25.47 7.01
CA THR A 61 0.14 24.99 6.15
C THR A 61 0.33 25.34 4.67
N ASP A 62 1.30 26.19 4.36
CA ASP A 62 1.54 26.70 3.00
C ASP A 62 2.48 25.80 2.18
N GLN A 63 3.00 24.73 2.78
CA GLN A 63 3.87 23.74 2.16
C GLN A 63 3.11 22.42 1.96
N PRO A 64 2.32 22.27 0.90
CA PRO A 64 1.58 21.05 0.65
C PRO A 64 2.54 19.89 0.36
N ASP A 65 2.28 18.76 0.98
CA ASP A 65 2.98 17.49 0.77
C ASP A 65 1.91 16.41 0.65
N GLU A 66 1.87 15.71 -0.48
CA GLU A 66 0.83 14.74 -0.80
C GLU A 66 0.87 13.50 0.10
N THR A 67 2.03 13.22 0.71
CA THR A 67 2.19 12.15 1.70
C THR A 67 1.62 12.52 3.07
N ILE A 68 1.32 13.81 3.29
CA ILE A 68 0.72 14.35 4.51
C ILE A 68 -0.80 14.44 4.34
N ARG A 69 -1.50 13.44 4.87
CA ARG A 69 -2.94 13.26 4.69
C ARG A 69 -3.72 13.73 5.91
N TRP A 70 -4.78 14.51 5.67
CA TRP A 70 -5.72 14.93 6.72
C TRP A 70 -6.56 13.75 7.25
N GLY A 71 -6.78 12.72 6.44
CA GLY A 71 -7.53 11.52 6.80
C GLY A 71 -7.30 10.41 5.77
N GLY A 72 -7.87 9.23 6.03
CA GLY A 72 -7.60 8.03 5.22
C GLY A 72 -6.18 7.48 5.41
N SER A 73 -5.50 7.89 6.49
CA SER A 73 -4.17 7.46 6.91
C SER A 73 -4.22 6.29 7.90
N SER A 74 -5.39 5.81 8.31
CA SER A 74 -5.45 4.64 9.19
C SER A 74 -5.02 3.38 8.43
N PRO A 75 -4.17 2.51 9.01
CA PRO A 75 -3.93 1.19 8.44
C PRO A 75 -5.22 0.36 8.44
N PRO A 76 -5.31 -0.72 7.63
CA PRO A 76 -6.44 -1.63 7.64
C PRO A 76 -6.70 -2.23 9.02
N ASP A 77 -7.97 -2.52 9.32
CA ASP A 77 -8.36 -3.23 10.55
C ASP A 77 -7.57 -4.54 10.69
N HIS A 78 -7.13 -4.83 11.92
CA HIS A 78 -6.25 -5.95 12.26
C HIS A 78 -4.97 -6.00 11.41
N TYR A 79 -4.50 -4.87 10.87
CA TYR A 79 -3.39 -4.83 9.91
C TYR A 79 -3.59 -5.79 8.72
N ASN A 80 -4.86 -6.04 8.37
CA ASN A 80 -5.30 -6.98 7.36
C ASN A 80 -4.92 -8.46 7.60
N TYR A 81 -4.51 -8.82 8.83
CA TYR A 81 -4.09 -10.17 9.20
C TYR A 81 -5.19 -11.24 9.17
N THR A 82 -6.44 -10.83 8.94
CA THR A 82 -7.59 -11.72 8.75
C THR A 82 -7.62 -12.37 7.37
N VAL A 83 -6.97 -11.74 6.37
CA VAL A 83 -6.91 -12.22 4.99
C VAL A 83 -5.47 -12.41 4.50
N ASN A 84 -4.51 -11.67 5.07
CA ASN A 84 -3.11 -11.75 4.71
C ASN A 84 -2.27 -12.42 5.82
N GLU A 85 -1.19 -13.07 5.41
CA GLU A 85 -0.20 -13.60 6.35
C GLU A 85 0.65 -12.46 6.95
N ARG A 86 0.90 -11.42 6.16
CA ARG A 86 1.77 -10.28 6.47
C ARG A 86 1.13 -8.96 6.08
N LEU A 87 1.46 -7.89 6.79
CA LEU A 87 0.95 -6.55 6.52
C LEU A 87 1.41 -6.06 5.14
N GLY A 88 2.65 -6.34 4.75
CA GLY A 88 3.21 -5.96 3.44
C GLY A 88 2.41 -6.44 2.23
N GLN A 89 1.62 -7.52 2.36
CA GLN A 89 0.73 -8.00 1.30
C GLN A 89 -0.51 -7.10 1.07
N SER A 90 -0.68 -6.06 1.89
CA SER A 90 -1.83 -5.15 1.83
C SER A 90 -1.55 -3.89 1.02
N TYR A 91 -0.32 -3.74 0.52
CA TYR A 91 0.16 -2.51 -0.10
C TYR A 91 0.98 -2.81 -1.34
N ASP A 92 0.88 -1.94 -2.34
CA ASP A 92 1.64 -2.04 -3.59
C ASP A 92 3.01 -1.32 -3.50
N ASP A 93 3.12 -0.36 -2.57
CA ASP A 93 4.30 0.49 -2.37
C ASP A 93 4.70 0.53 -0.89
N ASP A 94 5.98 0.80 -0.66
CA ASP A 94 6.56 1.08 0.66
C ASP A 94 5.79 2.19 1.38
N ARG A 95 5.62 2.02 2.69
CA ARG A 95 5.00 3.05 3.54
C ARG A 95 5.47 3.03 4.97
N TYR A 96 5.38 4.19 5.60
CA TYR A 96 5.63 4.33 7.02
C TYR A 96 4.37 4.05 7.83
N LEU A 97 4.52 3.39 8.97
CA LEU A 97 3.48 3.30 10.01
C LEU A 97 3.96 4.01 11.26
N LEU A 98 3.29 5.12 11.60
CA LEU A 98 3.53 5.90 12.80
C LEU A 98 2.62 5.43 13.93
N LEU A 99 3.23 4.81 14.96
CA LEU A 99 2.52 4.15 16.04
C LEU A 99 3.04 4.61 17.42
N PRO A 100 2.44 5.65 18.02
CA PRO A 100 2.64 5.95 19.43
C PRO A 100 1.99 4.91 20.36
N LYS A 101 2.43 4.90 21.61
CA LYS A 101 1.82 4.12 22.70
C LYS A 101 0.32 4.32 22.82
N ALA A 102 -0.17 5.55 22.57
CA ALA A 102 -1.59 5.86 22.57
C ALA A 102 -2.39 4.99 21.58
N GLY A 103 -1.85 4.72 20.38
CA GLY A 103 -2.50 3.86 19.38
C GLY A 103 -2.74 2.44 19.91
N ARG A 104 -1.77 1.91 20.66
CA ARG A 104 -1.79 0.56 21.24
C ARG A 104 -2.79 0.37 22.37
N ILE A 105 -2.97 1.40 23.20
CA ILE A 105 -3.73 1.30 24.45
C ILE A 105 -5.15 1.88 24.34
N THR A 106 -5.45 2.66 23.30
CA THR A 106 -6.72 3.41 23.20
C THR A 106 -7.93 2.51 23.37
N TYR A 107 -8.03 1.42 22.60
CA TYR A 107 -9.16 0.50 22.69
C TYR A 107 -9.29 -0.19 24.06
N PRO A 108 -8.26 -0.89 24.58
CA PRO A 108 -8.37 -1.59 25.86
C PRO A 108 -8.58 -0.67 27.06
N GLU A 109 -8.01 0.54 27.05
CA GLU A 109 -8.19 1.47 28.17
C GLU A 109 -9.53 2.22 28.11
N ARG A 110 -10.02 2.54 26.91
CA ARG A 110 -11.21 3.39 26.73
C ARG A 110 -12.51 2.61 26.55
N PHE A 111 -12.44 1.48 25.86
CA PHE A 111 -13.60 0.71 25.46
C PHE A 111 -13.45 -0.78 25.82
N PRO A 112 -13.07 -1.14 27.07
CA PRO A 112 -12.76 -2.52 27.47
C PRO A 112 -13.90 -3.51 27.14
N ASP A 113 -15.16 -3.07 27.30
CA ASP A 113 -16.35 -3.91 27.12
C ASP A 113 -16.79 -4.04 25.65
N TYR A 114 -16.16 -3.32 24.72
CA TYR A 114 -16.53 -3.28 23.30
C TYR A 114 -15.51 -3.97 22.40
N ARG A 115 -14.82 -4.98 22.94
CA ARG A 115 -13.74 -5.69 22.23
C ARG A 115 -14.17 -6.18 20.84
N GLU A 116 -15.39 -6.68 20.68
CA GLU A 116 -15.93 -7.15 19.39
C GLU A 116 -15.98 -6.06 18.29
N GLN A 117 -15.84 -4.78 18.65
CA GLN A 117 -15.86 -3.63 17.75
C GLN A 117 -14.48 -2.97 17.58
N TRP A 118 -13.44 -3.51 18.19
CA TRP A 118 -12.10 -2.93 18.07
C TRP A 118 -11.53 -3.25 16.69
N ALA A 119 -11.05 -2.22 16.00
CA ALA A 119 -10.28 -2.40 14.78
C ALA A 119 -8.90 -3.04 15.03
N PHE A 120 -8.38 -2.93 16.26
CA PHE A 120 -7.07 -3.47 16.62
C PHE A 120 -7.07 -4.07 18.02
N PHE A 121 -6.51 -5.28 18.12
CA PHE A 121 -6.31 -6.01 19.34
C PHE A 121 -4.85 -5.94 19.82
N PRO A 122 -4.59 -6.11 21.13
CA PRO A 122 -3.23 -6.29 21.65
C PRO A 122 -2.39 -7.30 20.85
N GLU A 123 -3.02 -8.42 20.45
CA GLU A 123 -2.41 -9.51 19.70
C GLU A 123 -2.01 -9.10 18.26
N ASP A 124 -2.69 -8.13 17.66
CA ASP A 124 -2.34 -7.61 16.34
C ASP A 124 -1.00 -6.85 16.39
N PHE A 125 -0.73 -6.14 17.49
CA PHE A 125 0.55 -5.45 17.69
C PHE A 125 1.70 -6.42 17.94
N GLU A 126 1.46 -7.52 18.66
CA GLU A 126 2.45 -8.58 18.84
C GLU A 126 2.81 -9.23 17.50
N ARG A 127 1.79 -9.46 16.65
CA ARG A 127 2.00 -9.98 15.29
C ARG A 127 2.71 -8.99 14.39
N LEU A 128 2.35 -7.70 14.44
CA LEU A 128 3.01 -6.62 13.73
C LEU A 128 4.52 -6.58 14.01
N GLU A 129 4.92 -6.74 15.27
CA GLU A 129 6.34 -6.73 15.67
C GLU A 129 7.11 -7.99 15.29
N ALA A 130 6.41 -9.09 14.99
CA ALA A 130 6.99 -10.33 14.50
C ALA A 130 6.92 -10.46 12.97
N ASP A 131 6.26 -9.53 12.28
CA ASP A 131 6.03 -9.56 10.84
C ASP A 131 7.33 -9.21 10.09
N PRO A 132 7.86 -10.11 9.23
CA PRO A 132 9.10 -9.85 8.50
C PRO A 132 8.97 -8.78 7.41
N SER A 133 7.75 -8.38 7.02
CA SER A 133 7.51 -7.25 6.11
C SER A 133 7.52 -5.90 6.83
N VAL A 134 7.67 -5.88 8.16
CA VAL A 134 7.56 -4.68 8.99
C VAL A 134 8.87 -4.42 9.72
N ASN A 135 9.59 -3.40 9.29
CA ASN A 135 10.89 -3.01 9.84
C ASN A 135 10.73 -1.84 10.80
N ARG A 136 11.09 -2.01 12.08
CA ARG A 136 11.12 -0.89 13.03
C ARG A 136 12.34 -0.01 12.76
N VAL A 137 12.12 1.19 12.25
CA VAL A 137 13.18 2.14 11.89
C VAL A 137 13.45 3.19 12.97
N TYR A 138 12.51 3.40 13.89
CA TYR A 138 12.68 4.30 15.04
C TYR A 138 11.89 3.87 16.27
N ASP A 139 12.46 4.14 17.44
CA ASP A 139 11.86 3.90 18.74
C ASP A 139 12.46 4.87 19.77
N ASN A 140 11.62 5.71 20.38
CA ASN A 140 12.01 6.55 21.53
C ASN A 140 11.30 6.16 22.83
N GLY A 141 10.67 4.98 22.87
CA GLY A 141 9.93 4.46 24.01
C GLY A 141 8.44 4.85 24.04
N GLU A 142 8.05 5.96 23.42
CA GLU A 142 6.64 6.35 23.27
C GLU A 142 6.16 6.26 21.83
N VAL A 143 7.00 6.63 20.87
CA VAL A 143 6.71 6.59 19.43
C VAL A 143 7.56 5.52 18.77
N ASN A 144 6.88 4.64 18.03
CA ASN A 144 7.52 3.74 17.09
C ASN A 144 7.21 4.20 15.66
N VAL A 145 8.21 4.13 14.79
CA VAL A 145 8.04 4.25 13.35
C VAL A 145 8.47 2.94 12.71
N TYR A 146 7.60 2.40 11.88
CA TYR A 146 7.88 1.23 11.06
C TYR A 146 7.94 1.62 9.59
N LEU A 147 8.78 0.95 8.83
CA LEU A 147 8.74 0.89 7.38
C LEU A 147 8.13 -0.47 7.01
N VAL A 148 7.06 -0.45 6.23
CA VAL A 148 6.38 -1.64 5.73
C VAL A 148 6.79 -1.85 4.28
N ASP A 149 7.45 -2.96 4.02
CA ASP A 149 7.90 -3.33 2.68
C ASP A 149 6.78 -4.13 1.99
N PRO A 150 6.36 -3.77 0.76
CA PRO A 150 5.33 -4.52 0.05
C PRO A 150 5.89 -5.88 -0.36
N GLU A 151 5.09 -6.92 -0.18
CA GLU A 151 5.42 -8.21 -0.78
C GLU A 151 4.96 -8.18 -2.23
N GLN A 152 5.91 -8.04 -3.17
CA GLN A 152 5.59 -8.16 -4.59
C GLN A 152 4.86 -9.47 -4.84
N THR A 153 3.60 -9.38 -5.22
CA THR A 153 2.84 -10.53 -5.68
C THR A 153 3.52 -10.98 -6.97
N SER A 154 4.01 -12.22 -6.99
CA SER A 154 4.71 -12.81 -8.13
C SER A 154 3.80 -13.08 -9.34
N ASP A 155 2.66 -12.41 -9.43
CA ASP A 155 1.55 -12.78 -10.31
C ASP A 155 1.42 -11.88 -11.55
N GLU A 156 2.38 -10.99 -11.81
CA GLU A 156 2.58 -10.34 -13.12
C GLU A 156 3.79 -10.90 -13.86
N ALA A 157 3.89 -12.23 -13.91
CA ALA A 157 4.64 -12.91 -14.96
C ALA A 157 3.64 -13.49 -15.98
N ASP A 158 3.84 -13.13 -17.25
CA ASP A 158 3.31 -13.80 -18.45
C ASP A 158 2.09 -13.14 -19.15
N ASP A 159 2.32 -12.01 -19.82
CA ASP A 159 1.83 -11.80 -21.19
C ASP A 159 2.75 -10.80 -21.91
N GLY A 160 3.80 -11.32 -22.58
CA GLY A 160 4.75 -10.44 -23.25
C GLY A 160 5.90 -11.14 -23.97
N GLY A 161 5.58 -11.78 -25.10
CA GLY A 161 6.49 -11.77 -26.26
C GLY A 161 6.98 -13.12 -26.75
N ASP A 162 6.26 -13.67 -27.72
CA ASP A 162 6.79 -14.60 -28.72
C ASP A 162 7.95 -13.96 -29.50
N GLY A 163 9.18 -14.26 -29.08
CA GLY A 163 10.39 -13.99 -29.86
C GLY A 163 10.75 -15.21 -30.72
N VAL A 164 10.17 -15.32 -31.91
CA VAL A 164 10.69 -16.22 -32.96
C VAL A 164 12.08 -15.71 -33.38
N GLY A 165 13.12 -16.35 -32.88
CA GLY A 165 14.49 -16.15 -33.37
C GLY A 165 14.64 -16.80 -34.74
N GLU A 166 14.84 -15.98 -35.78
CA GLU A 166 15.28 -16.46 -37.09
C GLU A 166 16.65 -17.13 -36.96
N ALA A 167 16.72 -18.41 -37.32
CA ALA A 167 17.95 -19.17 -37.42
C ALA A 167 18.46 -19.10 -38.87
N ASP A 168 19.33 -18.13 -39.15
CA ASP A 168 20.16 -18.14 -40.36
C ASP A 168 21.44 -18.94 -40.10
N GLY A 169 21.56 -20.10 -40.76
CA GLY A 169 22.74 -20.95 -40.66
C GLY A 169 22.73 -22.10 -41.65
N VAL A 170 22.97 -21.78 -42.93
CA VAL A 170 23.24 -22.75 -44.00
C VAL A 170 24.57 -23.47 -43.71
N GLY A 171 24.53 -24.80 -43.63
CA GLY A 171 25.71 -25.65 -43.55
C GLY A 171 25.46 -26.95 -44.29
N GLU A 172 26.07 -27.09 -45.47
CA GLU A 172 26.02 -28.28 -46.32
C GLU A 172 26.68 -29.48 -45.63
N ALA A 173 26.06 -30.65 -45.76
CA ALA A 173 26.76 -31.92 -45.63
C ALA A 173 26.11 -32.98 -46.53
N ASP A 174 26.90 -33.45 -47.50
CA ASP A 174 26.61 -34.54 -48.42
C ASP A 174 26.54 -35.89 -47.70
N GLY A 175 25.59 -36.75 -48.12
CA GLY A 175 25.51 -38.13 -47.64
C GLY A 175 24.48 -38.96 -48.40
N VAL A 176 24.91 -39.58 -49.49
CA VAL A 176 24.13 -40.53 -50.32
C VAL A 176 23.96 -41.86 -49.59
N GLY A 177 22.75 -42.46 -49.62
CA GLY A 177 22.59 -43.86 -49.21
C GLY A 177 21.16 -44.44 -49.23
N GLY A 178 20.78 -45.05 -50.36
CA GLY A 178 20.17 -46.40 -50.41
C GLY A 178 18.77 -46.67 -49.82
N ALA A 179 17.80 -46.80 -50.74
CA ALA A 179 16.98 -47.99 -50.98
C ALA A 179 15.90 -48.48 -49.97
N ASP A 180 14.68 -48.54 -50.52
CA ASP A 180 13.68 -49.63 -50.52
C ASP A 180 12.89 -49.99 -49.25
N GLY A 181 11.56 -49.88 -49.36
CA GLY A 181 10.61 -50.52 -48.45
C GLY A 181 9.15 -50.14 -48.70
N ALA A 182 8.49 -50.82 -49.62
CA ALA A 182 7.04 -50.75 -49.81
C ALA A 182 6.28 -51.43 -48.66
N GLY A 183 5.16 -50.85 -48.22
CA GLY A 183 4.22 -51.49 -47.30
C GLY A 183 3.01 -50.59 -47.03
N GLY A 184 1.91 -50.82 -47.75
CA GLY A 184 0.67 -50.06 -47.59
C GLY A 184 -0.19 -50.48 -46.41
N ALA A 185 -1.14 -49.62 -46.06
CA ALA A 185 -2.45 -49.97 -45.56
C ALA A 185 -3.38 -48.75 -45.60
N ASP A 186 -4.61 -48.99 -46.02
CA ASP A 186 -5.71 -48.07 -46.22
C ASP A 186 -6.36 -47.63 -44.90
N GLY A 187 -6.94 -46.43 -44.85
CA GLY A 187 -7.60 -45.90 -43.65
C GLY A 187 -8.40 -44.61 -43.83
N VAL A 188 -9.55 -44.77 -44.50
CA VAL A 188 -10.73 -43.91 -44.72
C VAL A 188 -11.10 -42.83 -43.67
N GLY A 189 -11.57 -41.66 -44.17
CA GLY A 189 -12.61 -40.79 -43.56
C GLY A 189 -12.10 -39.46 -43.00
N GLY A 190 -12.34 -38.28 -43.60
CA GLY A 190 -13.63 -37.57 -43.67
C GLY A 190 -14.08 -37.18 -42.25
N VAL A 191 -14.16 -35.93 -41.79
CA VAL A 191 -14.70 -34.68 -42.35
C VAL A 191 -14.44 -33.54 -41.34
N GLY A 192 -14.43 -32.28 -41.78
CA GLY A 192 -15.11 -31.21 -41.03
C GLY A 192 -14.35 -29.90 -40.79
N GLY A 193 -14.77 -28.85 -41.51
CA GLY A 193 -14.94 -27.51 -40.94
C GLY A 193 -13.78 -26.52 -41.09
N ILE A 194 -13.73 -25.84 -42.24
CA ILE A 194 -13.19 -24.48 -42.31
C ILE A 194 -14.21 -23.52 -41.70
N ASN A 195 -13.80 -22.66 -40.77
CA ASN A 195 -14.52 -21.43 -40.49
C ASN A 195 -13.52 -20.29 -40.55
N GLU A 196 -13.55 -19.58 -41.68
CA GLU A 196 -13.03 -18.23 -41.80
C GLU A 196 -14.03 -17.29 -41.14
N THR A 197 -13.57 -16.43 -40.24
CA THR A 197 -14.19 -15.11 -40.08
C THR A 197 -13.11 -14.07 -39.88
N ASP A 198 -13.20 -13.06 -40.73
CA ASP A 198 -12.44 -11.82 -40.78
C ASP A 198 -12.79 -10.87 -39.62
N GLY A 199 -11.95 -9.86 -39.42
CA GLY A 199 -12.25 -8.80 -38.47
C GLY A 199 -11.05 -7.97 -38.09
N THR A 200 -10.37 -7.37 -39.07
CA THR A 200 -9.44 -6.26 -38.86
C THR A 200 -10.20 -5.05 -38.34
N ASN A 201 -9.73 -4.41 -37.26
CA ASN A 201 -9.90 -2.97 -37.11
C ASN A 201 -8.67 -2.36 -36.44
N GLU A 202 -7.76 -1.88 -37.29
CA GLU A 202 -6.80 -0.83 -36.95
C GLU A 202 -7.56 0.48 -36.71
N THR A 203 -7.06 1.30 -35.80
CA THR A 203 -6.96 2.77 -35.95
C THR A 203 -6.17 3.33 -34.76
N ASP A 204 -4.86 3.32 -34.90
CA ASP A 204 -3.98 4.48 -34.98
C ASP A 204 -4.45 5.78 -34.31
N GLY A 205 -3.63 6.27 -33.38
CA GLY A 205 -2.78 7.40 -33.78
C GLY A 205 -2.88 8.70 -32.97
N ALA A 206 -1.74 9.01 -32.37
CA ALA A 206 -1.18 10.34 -32.08
C ALA A 206 -1.82 11.12 -30.92
N GLY A 207 -1.07 11.67 -29.97
CA GLY A 207 0.32 12.11 -30.01
C GLY A 207 0.35 13.58 -29.59
N GLY A 208 1.21 13.94 -28.63
CA GLY A 208 1.33 15.33 -28.19
C GLY A 208 2.26 15.48 -27.00
N GLU A 209 3.54 15.65 -27.30
CA GLU A 209 4.68 15.77 -26.39
C GLU A 209 5.00 17.26 -26.05
N ILE A 210 5.35 17.53 -24.77
CA ILE A 210 6.29 18.53 -24.15
C ILE A 210 6.15 20.07 -24.41
N PRO A 211 6.73 21.03 -23.59
CA PRO A 211 7.90 20.93 -22.69
C PRO A 211 7.97 21.75 -21.34
N THR A 212 8.79 21.24 -20.41
CA THR A 212 9.96 21.81 -19.67
C THR A 212 10.03 23.26 -19.09
N ARG A 213 10.32 23.33 -17.76
CA ARG A 213 11.13 24.27 -16.89
C ARG A 213 10.94 25.80 -16.91
N ILE A 214 10.81 26.39 -15.69
CA ILE A 214 11.48 27.64 -15.29
C ILE A 214 11.97 27.59 -13.81
N ARG A 215 13.24 27.97 -13.60
CA ARG A 215 13.88 28.33 -12.32
C ARG A 215 13.56 29.79 -11.98
N ALA A 216 13.38 30.11 -10.70
CA ALA A 216 13.71 31.43 -10.18
C ALA A 216 14.39 31.31 -8.81
N LYS A 217 15.60 31.87 -8.72
CA LYS A 217 16.25 32.30 -7.49
C LYS A 217 15.48 33.50 -6.94
N TYR A 218 15.28 33.59 -5.63
CA TYR A 218 15.70 34.69 -4.75
C TYR A 218 15.59 34.22 -3.31
#